data_AF-A0A969ZP19-F1
#
_entry.id   AF-A0A969ZP19-F1
#
_cell.length_a   1.000
_cell.length_b   1.000
_cell.length_c   1.000
_cell.angle_alpha   90.00
_cell.angle_beta   90.00
_cell.angle_gamma   90.00
#
_symmetry.space_group_name_H-M   'P 1'
#
loop_
_entity.id
_entity.type
_entity.pdbx_description
1 polymer ?
#
loop_
_entity_poly.entity_id
_entity_poly.type
_entity_poly.pdbx_seq_one_letter_code
_entity_poly.pdbx_strand_id
1 'polypeptide(L)'
;MEIFKIAQGLVNSLSLMFVITFLLSKTSSFKNLVLNEKNSFDNKIFLTIIFGLFGIFGTYYGFHIDGAIANSRAIGVVVAGLFGGPFVGIGAGLIAGIHRWTIDIGGFTAFACMLSTICEGIMGSIAYKYRNKVKRKWVLGFYITIIAEILQMLIIISVSRPYDAAVNLVSKIAIPMTLINSMGTALFILLLESIYKEQQREAALQSELALRIADKTQAILRKGINIDTALATCNIIYSLAKVDAVAITKGSEILAHVGIGSDHHLPGENIKTFATKNVLGKK
;
A
#
# COMPACT_ATOMS: atom_id res chain seq x y z
N MET A 1 22.51 -16.26 24.38
CA MET A 1 22.34 -17.01 23.12
C MET A 1 20.88 -17.08 22.66
N GLU A 2 19.91 -17.27 23.56
CA GLU A 2 18.47 -17.33 23.21
C GLU A 2 17.92 -16.01 22.63
N ILE A 3 18.18 -14.86 23.26
CA ILE A 3 17.69 -13.53 22.79
C ILE A 3 18.12 -13.26 21.34
N PHE A 4 19.35 -13.65 20.99
CA PHE A 4 19.86 -13.50 19.63
C PHE A 4 19.10 -14.37 18.62
N LYS A 5 18.75 -15.62 18.99
CA LYS A 5 17.94 -16.51 18.14
C LYS A 5 16.52 -15.98 17.95
N ILE A 6 15.91 -15.42 18.99
CA ILE A 6 14.60 -14.76 18.90
C ILE A 6 14.69 -13.57 17.92
N ALA A 7 15.68 -12.70 18.10
CA ALA A 7 15.89 -11.56 17.21
C ALA A 7 16.09 -11.99 15.76
N GLN A 8 16.94 -13.00 15.51
CA GLN A 8 17.15 -13.56 14.18
C GLN A 8 15.87 -14.13 13.57
N GLY A 9 15.08 -14.87 14.34
CA GLY A 9 13.79 -15.41 13.89
C GLY A 9 12.79 -14.32 13.50
N LEU A 10 12.70 -13.27 14.33
CA LEU A 10 11.86 -12.10 14.05
C LEU A 10 12.33 -11.34 12.81
N VAL A 11 13.64 -11.16 12.62
CA VAL A 11 14.20 -10.55 11.40
C VAL A 11 13.84 -11.38 10.16
N ASN A 12 13.96 -12.71 10.22
CA ASN A 12 13.57 -13.57 9.08
C ASN A 12 12.08 -13.44 8.74
N SER A 13 11.22 -13.44 9.76
CA SER A 13 9.78 -13.22 9.63
C SER A 13 9.48 -11.89 8.96
N LEU A 14 10.14 -10.83 9.44
CA LEU A 14 10.03 -9.49 8.92
C LEU A 14 10.50 -9.40 7.46
N SER A 15 11.64 -10.00 7.12
CA SER A 15 12.17 -10.03 5.76
C SER A 15 11.20 -10.66 4.78
N LEU A 16 10.59 -11.79 5.13
CA LEU A 16 9.58 -12.43 4.28
C LEU A 16 8.34 -11.56 4.10
N MET A 17 7.86 -10.93 5.18
CA MET A 17 6.74 -10.00 5.12
C MET A 17 7.05 -8.81 4.20
N PHE A 18 8.28 -8.28 4.23
CA PHE A 18 8.73 -7.22 3.33
C PHE A 18 8.76 -7.65 1.87
N VAL A 19 9.24 -8.86 1.57
CA VAL A 19 9.24 -9.40 0.19
C VAL A 19 7.81 -9.49 -0.34
N ILE A 20 6.89 -10.05 0.44
CA ILE A 20 5.48 -10.17 0.05
C ILE A 20 4.86 -8.78 -0.14
N THR A 21 5.08 -7.86 0.79
CA THR A 21 4.59 -6.48 0.70
C THR A 21 5.15 -5.77 -0.53
N PHE A 22 6.43 -5.95 -0.82
CA PHE A 22 7.06 -5.36 -1.99
C PHE A 22 6.45 -5.90 -3.29
N LEU A 23 6.26 -7.22 -3.40
CA LEU A 23 5.59 -7.83 -4.56
C LEU A 23 4.16 -7.32 -4.72
N LEU A 24 3.38 -7.29 -3.64
CA LEU A 24 2.02 -6.73 -3.65
C LEU A 24 2.02 -5.27 -4.08
N SER A 25 3.00 -4.47 -3.64
CA SER A 25 3.09 -3.06 -4.01
C SER A 25 3.40 -2.80 -5.49
N LYS A 26 3.89 -3.79 -6.22
CA LYS A 26 4.03 -3.69 -7.68
C LYS A 26 2.70 -3.86 -8.42
N THR A 27 1.66 -4.37 -7.78
CA THR A 27 0.34 -4.52 -8.39
C THR A 27 -0.42 -3.18 -8.42
N SER A 28 -1.02 -2.86 -9.56
CA SER A 28 -1.83 -1.63 -9.72
C SER A 28 -3.01 -1.57 -8.75
N SER A 29 -3.58 -2.72 -8.39
CA SER A 29 -4.67 -2.83 -7.42
C SER A 29 -4.26 -2.37 -6.02
N PHE A 30 -3.13 -2.87 -5.51
CA PHE A 30 -2.63 -2.46 -4.18
C PHE A 30 -2.25 -0.99 -4.17
N LYS A 31 -1.56 -0.51 -5.22
CA LYS A 31 -1.22 0.91 -5.35
C LYS A 31 -2.49 1.74 -5.29
N ASN A 32 -3.46 1.52 -6.18
CA ASN A 32 -4.69 2.32 -6.26
C ASN A 32 -5.51 2.28 -4.97
N LEU A 33 -5.50 1.17 -4.24
CA LEU A 33 -6.29 0.98 -3.04
C LEU A 33 -5.68 1.63 -1.80
N VAL A 34 -4.35 1.59 -1.69
CA VAL A 34 -3.61 2.35 -0.68
C VAL A 34 -3.70 3.84 -1.01
N LEU A 35 -3.63 4.21 -2.31
CA LEU A 35 -3.57 5.60 -2.78
C LEU A 35 -4.89 6.35 -2.92
N ASN A 36 -6.02 5.66 -3.06
CA ASN A 36 -7.29 6.34 -3.29
C ASN A 36 -7.76 7.09 -2.04
N GLU A 37 -7.72 8.43 -2.10
CA GLU A 37 -8.33 9.29 -1.08
C GLU A 37 -9.86 9.13 -1.00
N LYS A 38 -10.47 8.68 -2.11
CA LYS A 38 -11.86 8.19 -2.13
C LYS A 38 -11.90 6.83 -1.45
N ASN A 39 -11.84 6.87 -0.13
CA ASN A 39 -12.01 5.78 0.82
C ASN A 39 -13.41 5.16 0.71
N SER A 40 -13.72 4.52 -0.42
CA SER A 40 -14.92 3.71 -0.57
C SER A 40 -14.92 2.66 0.55
N PHE A 41 -16.12 2.31 1.00
CA PHE A 41 -16.28 1.31 2.06
C PHE A 41 -15.66 -0.03 1.64
N ASP A 42 -15.75 -0.38 0.36
CA ASP A 42 -15.14 -1.59 -0.22
C ASP A 42 -13.61 -1.59 -0.09
N ASN A 43 -12.96 -0.45 -0.34
CA ASN A 43 -11.50 -0.33 -0.18
C ASN A 43 -11.10 -0.56 1.28
N LYS A 44 -11.89 -0.06 2.24
CA LYS A 44 -11.64 -0.29 3.67
C LYS A 44 -11.78 -1.77 4.04
N ILE A 45 -12.80 -2.46 3.55
CA ILE A 45 -12.97 -3.91 3.79
C ILE A 45 -11.76 -4.67 3.26
N PHE A 46 -11.33 -4.38 2.02
CA PHE A 46 -10.20 -5.07 1.42
C PHE A 46 -8.88 -4.77 2.17
N LEU A 47 -8.64 -3.52 2.58
CA LEU A 47 -7.50 -3.16 3.44
C LEU A 47 -7.54 -3.93 4.76
N THR A 48 -8.70 -4.02 5.41
CA THR A 48 -8.90 -4.78 6.65
C THR A 48 -8.49 -6.24 6.48
N ILE A 49 -8.91 -6.87 5.38
CA ILE A 49 -8.59 -8.26 5.09
C ILE A 49 -7.09 -8.44 4.83
N ILE A 50 -6.48 -7.64 3.95
CA ILE A 50 -5.04 -7.75 3.63
C ILE A 50 -4.18 -7.56 4.87
N PHE A 51 -4.43 -6.52 5.66
CA PHE A 51 -3.61 -6.27 6.84
C PHE A 51 -3.90 -7.28 7.97
N GLY A 52 -5.13 -7.79 8.06
CA GLY A 52 -5.45 -8.93 8.91
C GLY A 52 -4.65 -10.17 8.51
N LEU A 53 -4.53 -10.46 7.21
CA LEU A 53 -3.71 -11.55 6.69
C LEU A 53 -2.21 -11.34 6.96
N PHE A 54 -1.70 -10.10 6.91
CA PHE A 54 -0.33 -9.82 7.35
C PHE A 54 -0.13 -10.08 8.85
N GLY A 55 -1.11 -9.76 9.69
CA GLY A 55 -1.08 -10.14 11.09
C GLY A 55 -1.05 -11.67 11.27
N ILE A 56 -1.93 -12.39 10.55
CA ILE A 56 -1.93 -13.86 10.56
C ILE A 56 -0.57 -14.42 10.14
N PHE A 57 0.00 -13.90 9.05
CA PHE A 57 1.35 -14.24 8.58
C PHE A 57 2.40 -14.02 9.68
N GLY A 58 2.36 -12.88 10.37
CA GLY A 58 3.25 -12.58 11.49
C GLY A 58 3.14 -13.54 12.67
N THR A 59 2.04 -14.30 12.78
CA THR A 59 1.89 -15.39 13.75
C THR A 59 2.57 -16.67 13.28
N TYR A 60 2.29 -17.11 12.05
CA TYR A 60 2.82 -18.37 11.51
C TYR A 60 4.33 -18.37 11.35
N TYR A 61 4.91 -17.23 10.97
CA TYR A 61 6.35 -17.06 10.85
C TYR A 61 6.99 -16.51 12.12
N GLY A 62 6.29 -16.59 13.25
CA GLY A 62 6.82 -16.22 14.56
C GLY A 62 7.80 -17.26 15.13
N PHE A 63 8.69 -16.80 15.99
CA PHE A 63 9.65 -17.65 16.68
C PHE A 63 9.00 -18.28 17.93
N HIS A 64 9.01 -19.61 18.00
CA HIS A 64 8.42 -20.35 19.11
C HIS A 64 9.38 -20.38 20.30
N ILE A 65 8.91 -20.01 21.48
CA ILE A 65 9.71 -19.98 22.71
C ILE A 65 8.82 -20.17 23.95
N ASP A 66 9.23 -21.05 24.86
CA ASP A 66 8.58 -21.28 26.15
C ASP A 66 7.04 -21.47 26.06
N GLY A 67 6.56 -22.21 25.06
CA GLY A 67 5.12 -22.44 24.83
C GLY A 67 4.36 -21.22 24.29
N ALA A 68 5.07 -20.19 23.85
CA ALA A 68 4.53 -18.98 23.24
C ALA A 68 5.18 -18.69 21.88
N ILE A 69 4.69 -17.64 21.21
CA ILE A 69 5.15 -17.23 19.88
C ILE A 69 5.58 -15.76 19.93
N ALA A 70 6.89 -15.52 19.85
CA ALA A 70 7.44 -14.21 19.57
C ALA A 70 7.15 -13.87 18.10
N ASN A 71 6.43 -12.78 17.86
CA ASN A 71 5.73 -12.57 16.59
C ASN A 71 5.88 -11.14 16.08
N SER A 72 5.47 -10.92 14.83
CA SER A 72 5.50 -9.60 14.18
C SER A 72 4.11 -9.12 13.74
N ARG A 73 3.05 -9.54 14.44
CA ARG A 73 1.65 -9.16 14.17
C ARG A 73 1.42 -7.66 14.23
N ALA A 74 2.03 -7.00 15.22
CA ALA A 74 1.84 -5.59 15.49
C ALA A 74 2.13 -4.73 14.26
N ILE A 75 3.11 -5.11 13.44
CA ILE A 75 3.51 -4.34 12.25
C ILE A 75 2.34 -4.16 11.29
N GLY A 76 1.72 -5.27 10.87
CA GLY A 76 0.60 -5.23 9.93
C GLY A 76 -0.56 -4.42 10.49
N VAL A 77 -0.95 -4.71 11.74
CA VAL A 77 -2.14 -4.15 12.39
C VAL A 77 -1.99 -2.66 12.73
N VAL A 78 -0.81 -2.24 13.21
CA VAL A 78 -0.52 -0.81 13.51
C VAL A 78 -0.48 0.00 12.22
N VAL A 79 0.17 -0.50 11.17
CA VAL A 79 0.20 0.18 9.85
C VAL A 79 -1.21 0.29 9.28
N ALA A 80 -2.02 -0.76 9.40
CA ALA A 80 -3.42 -0.78 8.98
C ALA A 80 -4.22 0.35 9.63
N GLY A 81 -4.07 0.53 10.94
CA GLY A 81 -4.70 1.62 11.67
C GLY A 81 -4.19 2.99 11.22
N LEU A 82 -2.87 3.15 11.09
CA LEU A 82 -2.25 4.45 10.78
C LEU A 82 -2.60 4.97 9.38
N PHE A 83 -2.75 4.09 8.38
CA PHE A 83 -3.09 4.44 7.00
C PHE A 83 -4.57 4.27 6.65
N GLY A 84 -5.20 3.19 7.09
CA GLY A 84 -6.60 2.86 6.78
C GLY A 84 -7.62 3.39 7.80
N GLY A 85 -7.16 3.88 8.95
CA GLY A 85 -7.99 4.46 10.00
C GLY A 85 -8.69 3.44 10.89
N PRO A 86 -9.60 3.89 11.78
CA PRO A 86 -10.18 3.05 12.84
C PRO A 86 -10.82 1.76 12.38
N PHE A 87 -11.61 1.81 11.30
CA PHE A 87 -12.25 0.62 10.76
C PHE A 87 -11.24 -0.44 10.31
N VAL A 88 -10.18 0.00 9.64
CA VAL A 88 -9.16 -0.89 9.08
C VAL A 88 -8.24 -1.44 10.16
N GLY A 89 -7.75 -0.59 11.07
CA GLY A 89 -6.87 -0.99 12.16
C GLY A 89 -7.51 -1.94 13.15
N ILE A 90 -8.72 -1.58 13.64
CA ILE A 90 -9.45 -2.43 14.59
C ILE A 90 -9.89 -3.73 13.92
N GLY A 91 -10.37 -3.66 12.67
CA GLY A 91 -10.76 -4.85 11.90
C GLY A 91 -9.60 -5.81 11.67
N ALA A 92 -8.43 -5.30 11.26
CA ALA A 92 -7.23 -6.11 11.07
C ALA A 92 -6.76 -6.73 12.40
N GLY A 93 -6.82 -5.96 13.49
CA GLY A 93 -6.51 -6.45 14.84
C GLY A 93 -7.46 -7.56 15.31
N LEU A 94 -8.76 -7.44 15.00
CA LEU A 94 -9.73 -8.51 15.27
C LEU A 94 -9.42 -9.77 14.46
N ILE A 95 -9.20 -9.65 13.14
CA ILE A 95 -8.88 -10.80 12.29
C ILE A 95 -7.63 -11.53 12.79
N ALA A 96 -6.52 -10.80 12.99
CA ALA A 96 -5.25 -11.39 13.40
C ALA A 96 -5.27 -11.89 14.85
N GLY A 97 -5.92 -11.15 15.75
CA GLY A 97 -6.04 -11.49 17.16
C GLY A 97 -6.92 -12.72 17.38
N ILE A 98 -8.13 -12.75 16.80
CA ILE A 98 -9.04 -13.89 16.89
C ILE A 98 -8.36 -15.12 16.28
N HIS A 99 -7.73 -14.98 15.12
CA HIS A 99 -6.97 -16.07 14.52
C HIS A 99 -5.93 -16.64 15.51
N ARG A 100 -5.09 -15.79 16.14
CA ARG A 100 -4.10 -16.24 17.13
C ARG A 100 -4.72 -17.02 18.29
N TRP A 101 -5.89 -16.61 18.76
CA TRP A 101 -6.58 -17.33 19.83
C TRP A 101 -7.13 -18.68 19.34
N THR A 102 -7.74 -18.70 18.15
CA THR A 102 -8.38 -19.91 17.61
C THR A 102 -7.43 -21.04 17.26
N ILE A 103 -6.17 -20.74 16.87
CA ILE A 103 -5.19 -21.78 16.54
C ILE A 103 -4.62 -22.51 17.76
N ASP A 104 -4.86 -22.02 18.97
CA ASP A 104 -4.20 -22.45 20.20
C ASP A 104 -5.10 -22.12 21.40
N ILE A 105 -6.35 -22.60 21.35
CA ILE A 105 -7.36 -22.33 22.38
C ILE A 105 -6.89 -22.93 23.71
N GLY A 106 -6.81 -22.11 24.74
CA GLY A 106 -6.26 -22.50 26.04
C GLY A 106 -4.72 -22.46 26.12
N GLY A 107 -4.05 -22.10 25.03
CA GLY A 107 -2.60 -21.91 25.00
C GLY A 107 -2.14 -20.78 25.93
N PHE A 108 -0.92 -20.95 26.46
CA PHE A 108 -0.36 -20.13 27.54
C PHE A 108 -0.52 -18.61 27.34
N THR A 109 -0.27 -18.12 26.12
CA THR A 109 -0.37 -16.69 25.78
C THR A 109 -1.49 -16.36 24.80
N ALA A 110 -2.28 -17.34 24.33
CA ALA A 110 -3.17 -17.19 23.19
C ALA A 110 -4.22 -16.07 23.38
N PHE A 111 -4.89 -16.07 24.54
CA PHE A 111 -5.90 -15.06 24.86
C PHE A 111 -5.28 -13.67 25.12
N ALA A 112 -4.17 -13.60 25.85
CA ALA A 112 -3.45 -12.35 26.10
C ALA A 112 -2.96 -11.71 24.78
N CYS A 113 -2.44 -12.53 23.87
CA CYS A 113 -1.98 -12.13 22.55
C CYS A 113 -3.12 -11.71 21.61
N MET A 114 -4.34 -12.24 21.77
CA MET A 114 -5.50 -11.75 21.03
C MET A 114 -5.86 -10.33 21.49
N LEU A 115 -5.96 -10.14 22.81
CA LEU A 115 -6.31 -8.84 23.39
C LEU A 115 -5.28 -7.78 23.03
N SER A 116 -3.98 -8.10 23.13
CA SER A 116 -2.92 -7.17 22.76
C SER A 116 -2.99 -6.76 21.30
N THR A 117 -3.20 -7.70 20.37
CA THR A 117 -3.29 -7.40 18.93
C THR A 117 -4.49 -6.52 18.58
N ILE A 118 -5.61 -6.67 19.28
CA ILE A 118 -6.74 -5.75 19.13
C ILE A 118 -6.35 -4.35 19.65
N CYS A 119 -5.68 -4.26 20.81
CA CYS A 119 -5.18 -3.00 21.35
C CYS A 119 -4.17 -2.31 20.41
N GLU A 120 -3.25 -3.06 19.81
CA GLU A 120 -2.31 -2.57 18.79
C GLU A 120 -3.05 -1.94 17.60
N GLY A 121 -4.15 -2.56 17.15
CA GLY A 121 -5.00 -2.02 16.08
C GLY A 121 -5.69 -0.73 16.45
N ILE A 122 -6.17 -0.63 17.70
CA ILE A 122 -6.72 0.62 18.25
C ILE A 122 -5.63 1.69 18.32
N MET A 123 -4.42 1.34 18.76
CA MET A 123 -3.30 2.29 18.86
C MET A 123 -2.85 2.83 17.50
N GLY A 124 -2.73 1.97 16.49
CA GLY A 124 -2.50 2.40 15.11
C GLY A 124 -3.62 3.34 14.63
N SER A 125 -4.86 3.04 15.00
CA SER A 125 -6.03 3.86 14.67
C SER A 125 -6.04 5.22 15.36
N ILE A 126 -5.48 5.32 16.58
CA ILE A 126 -5.25 6.62 17.24
C ILE A 126 -4.20 7.41 16.45
N ALA A 127 -3.11 6.76 16.02
CA ALA A 127 -2.08 7.41 15.21
C ALA A 127 -2.61 7.98 13.89
N TYR A 128 -3.66 7.38 13.30
CA TYR A 128 -4.37 7.92 12.13
C TYR A 128 -4.81 9.39 12.33
N LYS A 129 -5.26 9.76 13.53
CA LYS A 129 -5.72 11.13 13.86
C LYS A 129 -4.57 12.15 13.85
N TYR A 130 -3.34 11.70 14.09
CA TYR A 130 -2.15 12.53 14.17
C TYR A 130 -1.29 12.48 12.89
N ARG A 131 -1.58 11.55 11.97
CA ARG A 131 -0.73 11.30 10.78
C ARG A 131 -0.51 12.51 9.87
N ASN A 132 -1.47 13.44 9.82
CA ASN A 132 -1.37 14.68 9.02
C ASN A 132 -0.72 15.84 9.79
N LYS A 133 -0.54 15.70 11.12
CA LYS A 133 0.12 16.71 11.98
C LYS A 133 1.63 16.52 12.04
N VAL A 134 2.12 15.34 11.63
CA VAL A 134 3.55 14.99 11.65
C VAL A 134 4.10 14.99 10.24
N LYS A 135 5.32 15.54 10.06
CA LYS A 135 6.01 15.50 8.76
C LYS A 135 6.52 14.11 8.40
N ARG A 136 6.90 13.30 9.41
CA ARG A 136 7.51 11.97 9.24
C ARG A 136 6.59 10.91 9.84
N LYS A 137 5.73 10.30 9.03
CA LYS A 137 4.76 9.29 9.51
C LYS A 137 5.45 8.04 10.04
N TRP A 138 6.61 7.66 9.48
CA TRP A 138 7.40 6.52 9.95
C TRP A 138 7.87 6.70 11.41
N VAL A 139 8.18 7.94 11.83
CA VAL A 139 8.56 8.25 13.22
C VAL A 139 7.37 8.04 14.15
N LEU A 140 6.18 8.52 13.75
CA LEU A 140 4.94 8.27 14.49
C LEU A 140 4.65 6.77 14.62
N GLY A 141 4.78 6.02 13.52
CA GLY A 141 4.62 4.57 13.51
C GLY A 141 5.63 3.82 14.39
N PHE A 142 6.88 4.26 14.41
CA PHE A 142 7.92 3.71 15.28
C PHE A 142 7.52 3.84 16.75
N TYR A 143 7.21 5.05 17.22
CA TYR A 143 6.88 5.29 18.62
C TYR A 143 5.55 4.68 19.05
N ILE A 144 4.52 4.71 18.19
CA ILE A 144 3.23 4.08 18.55
C ILE A 144 3.39 2.56 18.70
N THR A 145 4.26 1.94 17.89
CA THR A 145 4.55 0.50 18.00
C THR A 145 5.31 0.18 19.29
N ILE A 146 6.28 1.01 19.71
CA ILE A 146 6.94 0.84 21.01
C ILE A 146 5.93 0.82 22.15
N ILE A 147 5.03 1.79 22.18
CA ILE A 147 4.02 1.89 23.24
C ILE A 147 3.07 0.68 23.18
N ALA A 148 2.71 0.21 21.97
CA ALA A 148 1.84 -0.94 21.79
C ALA A 148 2.50 -2.24 22.25
N GLU A 149 3.78 -2.44 21.96
CA GLU A 149 4.55 -3.60 22.42
C GLU A 149 4.71 -3.61 23.94
N ILE A 150 4.99 -2.45 24.56
CA ILE A 150 5.01 -2.33 26.01
C ILE A 150 3.65 -2.73 26.61
N LEU A 151 2.56 -2.24 26.03
CA LEU A 151 1.20 -2.61 26.46
C LEU A 151 0.96 -4.11 26.29
N GLN A 152 1.41 -4.73 25.19
CA GLN A 152 1.34 -6.17 25.00
C GLN A 152 2.07 -6.93 26.11
N MET A 153 3.30 -6.53 26.47
CA MET A 153 4.05 -7.19 27.54
C MET A 153 3.31 -7.10 28.88
N LEU A 154 2.69 -5.96 29.18
CA LEU A 154 1.86 -5.78 30.38
C LEU A 154 0.61 -6.66 30.37
N ILE A 155 -0.05 -6.79 29.21
CA ILE A 155 -1.20 -7.68 29.04
C ILE A 155 -0.79 -9.14 29.25
N ILE A 156 0.35 -9.57 28.69
CA ILE A 156 0.86 -10.94 28.87
C ILE A 156 1.07 -11.26 30.35
N ILE A 157 1.75 -10.40 31.10
CA ILE A 157 2.00 -10.59 32.54
C ILE A 157 0.70 -10.62 33.35
N SER A 158 -0.24 -9.73 33.00
CA SER A 158 -1.49 -9.58 33.75
C SER A 158 -2.42 -10.79 33.57
N VAL A 159 -2.51 -11.31 32.35
CA VAL A 159 -3.52 -12.28 31.92
C VAL A 159 -3.00 -13.71 31.88
N SER A 160 -1.75 -13.93 31.48
CA SER A 160 -1.21 -15.28 31.27
C SER A 160 -0.82 -15.93 32.61
N ARG A 161 -1.04 -17.24 32.73
CA ARG A 161 -0.75 -18.02 33.95
C ARG A 161 0.01 -19.30 33.62
N PRO A 162 0.98 -19.74 34.47
CA PRO A 162 1.39 -19.14 35.75
C PRO A 162 2.20 -17.84 35.61
N TYR A 163 2.19 -16.99 36.64
CA TYR A 163 2.80 -15.64 36.61
C TYR A 163 4.31 -15.69 36.37
N ASP A 164 5.02 -16.60 37.04
CA ASP A 164 6.48 -16.70 36.93
C ASP A 164 6.93 -17.05 35.51
N ALA A 165 6.17 -17.93 34.83
CA ALA A 165 6.42 -18.25 33.43
C ALA A 165 6.17 -17.03 32.51
N ALA A 166 5.16 -16.20 32.82
CA ALA A 166 4.83 -15.03 32.01
C ALA A 166 5.91 -13.95 32.13
N VAL A 167 6.41 -13.70 33.35
CA VAL A 167 7.53 -12.78 33.58
C VAL A 167 8.80 -13.27 32.90
N ASN A 168 9.11 -14.58 33.02
CA ASN A 168 10.27 -15.17 32.37
C ASN A 168 10.19 -15.02 30.84
N LEU A 169 9.03 -15.33 30.23
CA LEU A 169 8.82 -15.14 28.80
C LEU A 169 9.03 -13.68 28.39
N VAL A 170 8.37 -12.73 29.08
CA VAL A 170 8.47 -11.29 28.77
C VAL A 170 9.91 -10.80 28.89
N SER A 171 10.68 -11.27 29.87
CA SER A 171 12.10 -10.89 30.02
C SER A 171 12.95 -11.25 28.80
N LYS A 172 12.59 -12.32 28.08
CA LYS A 172 13.30 -12.78 26.87
C LYS A 172 12.84 -12.05 25.62
N ILE A 173 11.54 -11.75 25.50
CA ILE A 173 10.95 -11.23 24.25
C ILE A 173 10.79 -9.70 24.22
N ALA A 174 10.70 -9.03 25.37
CA ALA A 174 10.34 -7.61 25.44
C ALA A 174 11.24 -6.72 24.59
N ILE A 175 12.56 -6.83 24.79
CA ILE A 175 13.54 -6.02 24.05
C ILE A 175 13.58 -6.37 22.55
N PRO A 176 13.81 -7.63 22.13
CA PRO A 176 13.94 -7.95 20.71
C PRO A 176 12.65 -7.70 19.93
N MET A 177 11.47 -8.04 20.48
CA MET A 177 10.19 -7.79 19.80
C MET A 177 9.90 -6.30 19.67
N THR A 178 10.04 -5.53 20.76
CA THR A 178 9.79 -4.08 20.71
C THR A 178 10.64 -3.39 19.66
N LEU A 179 11.94 -3.71 19.62
CA LEU A 179 12.86 -3.11 18.65
C LEU A 179 12.52 -3.52 17.22
N ILE A 180 12.39 -4.82 16.95
CA ILE A 180 12.20 -5.33 15.59
C ILE A 180 10.83 -4.93 15.05
N ASN A 181 9.76 -5.02 15.84
CA ASN A 181 8.43 -4.64 15.38
C ASN A 181 8.34 -3.12 15.15
N SER A 182 8.96 -2.30 16.01
CA SER A 182 8.96 -0.84 15.80
C SER A 182 9.77 -0.43 14.57
N MET A 183 10.95 -1.01 14.37
CA MET A 183 11.74 -0.81 13.14
C MET A 183 11.00 -1.32 11.91
N GLY A 184 10.38 -2.50 12.00
CA GLY A 184 9.59 -3.11 10.94
C GLY A 184 8.41 -2.24 10.53
N THR A 185 7.66 -1.70 11.49
CA THR A 185 6.60 -0.70 11.24
C THR A 185 7.16 0.52 10.53
N ALA A 186 8.26 1.11 11.02
CA ALA A 186 8.85 2.29 10.39
C ALA A 186 9.27 2.03 8.94
N LEU A 187 9.94 0.91 8.68
CA LEU A 187 10.36 0.49 7.34
C LEU A 187 9.16 0.20 6.43
N PHE A 188 8.09 -0.40 6.95
CA PHE A 188 6.88 -0.67 6.19
C PHE A 188 6.20 0.64 5.78
N ILE A 189 6.14 1.61 6.68
CA ILE A 189 5.60 2.94 6.39
C ILE A 189 6.45 3.66 5.34
N LEU A 190 7.78 3.57 5.43
CA LEU A 190 8.69 4.13 4.42
C LEU A 190 8.48 3.48 3.05
N LEU A 191 8.28 2.16 3.00
CA LEU A 191 7.96 1.44 1.77
C LEU A 191 6.65 1.96 1.17
N LEU A 192 5.59 2.06 1.98
CA LEU A 192 4.31 2.64 1.55
C LEU A 192 4.51 4.06 1.00
N GLU A 193 5.11 4.97 1.77
CA GLU A 193 5.34 6.36 1.33
C GLU A 193 6.19 6.45 0.04
N SER A 194 7.13 5.54 -0.17
CA SER A 194 7.91 5.46 -1.41
C SER A 194 7.03 5.14 -2.61
N ILE A 195 6.10 4.19 -2.46
CA ILE A 195 5.13 3.83 -3.51
C ILE A 195 4.22 5.02 -3.82
N TYR A 196 3.77 5.77 -2.81
CA TYR A 196 2.97 6.97 -3.03
C TYR A 196 3.72 8.03 -3.83
N LYS A 197 4.98 8.29 -3.46
CA LYS A 197 5.81 9.30 -4.13
C LYS A 197 6.11 8.91 -5.57
N GLU A 198 6.34 7.62 -5.84
CA GLU A 198 6.57 7.12 -7.20
C GLU A 198 5.36 7.40 -8.09
N GLN A 199 4.14 7.09 -7.63
CA GLN A 199 2.93 7.40 -8.38
C GLN A 199 2.68 8.90 -8.58
N GLN A 200 2.88 9.72 -7.55
CA GLN A 200 2.73 11.17 -7.68
C GLN A 200 3.72 11.74 -8.71
N ARG A 201 4.94 11.21 -8.76
CA ARG A 201 5.94 11.58 -9.75
C ARG A 201 5.51 11.18 -11.16
N GLU A 202 4.99 9.97 -11.35
CA GLU A 202 4.44 9.53 -12.64
C GLU A 202 3.29 10.44 -13.10
N ALA A 203 2.32 10.73 -12.22
CA ALA A 203 1.19 11.61 -12.53
C ALA A 203 1.63 13.06 -12.86
N ALA A 204 2.64 13.57 -12.15
CA ALA A 204 3.23 14.88 -12.41
C ALA A 204 3.91 14.92 -13.80
N LEU A 205 4.68 13.89 -14.15
CA LEU A 205 5.32 13.79 -15.48
C LEU A 205 4.29 13.75 -16.60
N GLN A 206 3.18 13.04 -16.42
CA GLN A 206 2.09 13.01 -17.40
C GLN A 206 1.40 14.38 -17.53
N SER A 207 1.22 15.10 -16.42
CA SER A 207 0.64 16.45 -16.42
C SER A 207 1.57 17.46 -17.09
N GLU A 208 2.88 17.36 -16.84
CA GLU A 208 3.90 18.17 -17.49
C GLU A 208 3.94 17.91 -19.01
N LEU A 209 3.90 16.64 -19.42
CA LEU A 209 3.83 16.26 -20.83
C LEU A 209 2.59 16.85 -21.51
N ALA A 210 1.42 16.72 -20.88
CA ALA A 210 0.17 17.28 -21.41
C ALA A 210 0.23 18.80 -21.56
N LEU A 211 0.77 19.52 -20.56
CA LEU A 211 0.96 20.97 -20.62
C LEU A 211 1.93 21.36 -21.74
N ARG A 212 3.03 20.61 -21.89
CA ARG A 212 4.03 20.84 -22.94
C ARG A 212 3.46 20.60 -24.34
N ILE A 213 2.62 19.58 -24.50
CA ILE A 213 1.87 19.34 -25.75
C ILE A 213 0.93 20.51 -26.01
N ALA A 214 0.15 20.94 -25.02
CA ALA A 214 -0.79 22.05 -25.18
C ALA A 214 -0.07 23.34 -25.58
N ASP A 215 1.01 23.70 -24.89
CA ASP A 215 1.83 24.89 -25.17
C ASP A 215 2.38 24.88 -26.61
N LYS A 216 2.96 23.75 -27.06
CA LYS A 216 3.50 23.63 -28.41
C LYS A 216 2.44 23.61 -29.52
N THR A 217 1.24 23.11 -29.22
CA THR A 217 0.17 22.95 -30.23
C THR A 217 -0.79 24.14 -30.25
N GLN A 218 -0.86 24.95 -29.20
CA GLN A 218 -1.81 26.07 -29.07
C GLN A 218 -1.70 27.07 -30.22
N ALA A 219 -0.48 27.46 -30.60
CA ALA A 219 -0.28 28.42 -31.69
C ALA A 219 -0.76 27.89 -33.06
N ILE A 220 -0.70 26.58 -33.26
CA ILE A 220 -1.16 25.90 -34.48
C ILE A 220 -2.69 25.80 -34.47
N LEU A 221 -3.25 25.29 -33.37
CA LEU A 221 -4.68 25.06 -33.24
C LEU A 221 -5.50 26.36 -33.20
N ARG A 222 -4.92 27.48 -32.77
CA ARG A 222 -5.55 28.82 -32.86
C ARG A 222 -5.86 29.26 -34.29
N LYS A 223 -5.20 28.68 -35.31
CA LYS A 223 -5.49 28.94 -36.73
C LYS A 223 -6.71 28.16 -37.25
N GLY A 224 -7.35 27.35 -36.40
CA GLY A 224 -8.43 26.44 -36.77
C GLY A 224 -7.95 25.01 -36.98
N ILE A 225 -8.90 24.08 -37.01
CA ILE A 225 -8.64 22.64 -37.18
C ILE A 225 -8.94 22.24 -38.63
N ASN A 226 -7.89 21.89 -39.38
CA ASN A 226 -7.94 21.39 -40.75
C ASN A 226 -6.84 20.32 -40.93
N ILE A 227 -6.69 19.76 -42.15
CA ILE A 227 -5.73 18.68 -42.43
C ILE A 227 -4.28 19.11 -42.06
N ASP A 228 -3.87 20.31 -42.46
CA ASP A 228 -2.50 20.81 -42.22
C ASP A 228 -2.23 21.05 -40.73
N THR A 229 -3.16 21.72 -40.03
CA THR A 229 -3.01 22.00 -38.59
C THR A 229 -3.13 20.74 -37.75
N ALA A 230 -3.97 19.79 -38.15
CA ALA A 230 -4.07 18.47 -37.52
C ALA A 230 -2.79 17.65 -37.73
N LEU A 231 -2.22 17.63 -38.93
CA LEU A 231 -0.98 16.91 -39.22
C LEU A 231 0.19 17.49 -38.42
N ALA A 232 0.34 18.81 -38.38
CA ALA A 232 1.37 19.46 -37.57
C ALA A 232 1.21 19.16 -36.08
N THR A 233 -0.02 19.18 -35.58
CA THR A 233 -0.34 18.85 -34.18
C THR A 233 -0.04 17.38 -33.87
N CYS A 234 -0.45 16.43 -34.73
CA CYS A 234 -0.15 15.00 -34.58
C CYS A 234 1.35 14.75 -34.51
N ASN A 235 2.17 15.41 -35.36
CA ASN A 235 3.63 15.27 -35.31
C ASN A 235 4.24 15.77 -33.99
N ILE A 236 3.73 16.88 -33.44
CA ILE A 236 4.18 17.39 -32.13
C ILE A 236 3.82 16.39 -31.03
N ILE A 237 2.58 15.90 -31.00
CA ILE A 237 2.14 14.92 -29.99
C ILE A 237 2.95 13.63 -30.14
N TYR A 238 3.14 13.12 -31.36
CA TYR A 238 3.88 11.89 -31.63
C TYR A 238 5.34 11.99 -31.18
N SER A 239 6.00 13.11 -31.47
CA SER A 239 7.39 13.35 -31.06
C SER A 239 7.56 13.55 -29.54
N LEU A 240 6.59 14.17 -28.86
CA LEU A 240 6.65 14.41 -27.41
C LEU A 240 6.20 13.21 -26.58
N ALA A 241 5.08 12.58 -26.96
CA ALA A 241 4.43 11.53 -26.18
C ALA A 241 5.03 10.14 -26.41
N LYS A 242 5.79 9.94 -27.50
CA LYS A 242 6.41 8.65 -27.85
C LYS A 242 5.42 7.48 -27.82
N VAL A 243 4.23 7.72 -28.35
CA VAL A 243 3.15 6.72 -28.47
C VAL A 243 3.25 6.01 -29.82
N ASP A 244 2.56 4.88 -29.94
CA ASP A 244 2.55 4.07 -31.18
C ASP A 244 1.94 4.83 -32.37
N ALA A 245 0.89 5.62 -32.14
CA ALA A 245 0.28 6.48 -33.14
C ALA A 245 -0.53 7.62 -32.52
N VAL A 246 -0.74 8.70 -33.27
CA VAL A 246 -1.61 9.83 -32.93
C VAL A 246 -2.53 10.13 -34.09
N ALA A 247 -3.83 10.20 -33.82
CA ALA A 247 -4.83 10.61 -34.79
C ALA A 247 -5.65 11.81 -34.29
N ILE A 248 -5.95 12.75 -35.18
CA ILE A 248 -6.94 13.81 -34.98
C ILE A 248 -8.05 13.59 -35.99
N THR A 249 -9.30 13.67 -35.52
CA THR A 249 -10.49 13.35 -36.32
C THR A 249 -11.53 14.47 -36.23
N LYS A 250 -12.35 14.60 -37.28
CA LYS A 250 -13.56 15.43 -37.30
C LYS A 250 -14.78 14.51 -37.36
N GLY A 251 -15.35 14.19 -36.20
CA GLY A 251 -16.47 13.24 -36.15
C GLY A 251 -16.05 11.83 -36.58
N SER A 252 -16.53 11.36 -37.73
CA SER A 252 -16.15 10.04 -38.29
C SER A 252 -15.00 10.06 -39.29
N GLU A 253 -14.47 11.24 -39.60
CA GLU A 253 -13.43 11.45 -40.61
C GLU A 253 -12.06 11.67 -39.97
N ILE A 254 -11.02 11.07 -40.53
CA ILE A 254 -9.63 11.24 -40.12
C ILE A 254 -9.10 12.55 -40.73
N LEU A 255 -8.61 13.48 -39.90
CA LEU A 255 -7.94 14.70 -40.37
C LEU A 255 -6.44 14.50 -40.52
N ALA A 256 -5.82 13.76 -39.58
CA ALA A 256 -4.42 13.38 -39.64
C ALA A 256 -4.17 12.12 -38.79
N HIS A 257 -3.19 11.32 -39.22
CA HIS A 257 -2.69 10.15 -38.51
C HIS A 257 -1.16 10.09 -38.66
N VAL A 258 -0.43 9.90 -37.56
CA VAL A 258 1.03 9.78 -37.54
C VAL A 258 1.42 8.60 -36.65
N GLY A 259 2.32 7.73 -37.14
CA GLY A 259 2.85 6.57 -36.41
C GLY A 259 2.52 5.23 -37.08
N ILE A 260 2.31 4.19 -36.29
CA ILE A 260 1.94 2.86 -36.81
C ILE A 260 0.61 2.96 -37.56
N GLY A 261 0.55 2.40 -38.78
CA GLY A 261 -0.63 2.42 -39.63
C GLY A 261 -0.85 3.71 -40.43
N SER A 262 0.17 4.56 -40.58
CA SER A 262 0.11 5.78 -41.41
C SER A 262 -0.08 5.51 -42.90
N ASP A 263 0.20 4.30 -43.35
CA ASP A 263 0.08 3.82 -44.72
C ASP A 263 -1.37 3.56 -45.15
N HIS A 264 -2.29 3.35 -44.21
CA HIS A 264 -3.69 2.98 -44.50
C HIS A 264 -4.74 3.69 -43.63
N HIS A 265 -4.33 4.71 -42.87
CA HIS A 265 -5.21 5.66 -42.17
C HIS A 265 -5.02 7.06 -42.73
N LEU A 266 -5.53 7.29 -43.94
CA LEU A 266 -5.26 8.51 -44.70
C LEU A 266 -6.24 9.64 -44.34
N PRO A 267 -5.83 10.92 -44.45
CA PRO A 267 -6.75 12.05 -44.30
C PRO A 267 -7.95 11.94 -45.25
N GLY A 268 -9.15 12.22 -44.74
CA GLY A 268 -10.42 12.11 -45.48
C GLY A 268 -11.07 10.73 -45.42
N GLU A 269 -10.38 9.70 -44.94
CA GLU A 269 -10.99 8.39 -44.75
C GLU A 269 -11.86 8.34 -43.49
N ASN A 270 -12.83 7.40 -43.49
CA ASN A 270 -13.58 7.08 -42.28
C ASN A 270 -12.68 6.39 -41.24
N ILE A 271 -13.01 6.59 -39.96
CA ILE A 271 -12.30 5.95 -38.85
C ILE A 271 -12.35 4.42 -38.94
N LYS A 272 -11.17 3.79 -39.00
CA LYS A 272 -11.00 2.33 -39.09
C LYS A 272 -10.67 1.69 -37.74
N THR A 273 -10.04 2.41 -36.81
CA THR A 273 -9.53 1.84 -35.55
C THR A 273 -10.59 1.71 -34.46
N PHE A 274 -10.54 0.60 -33.71
CA PHE A 274 -11.43 0.39 -32.56
C PHE A 274 -11.15 1.37 -31.42
N ALA A 275 -9.87 1.76 -31.23
CA ALA A 275 -9.47 2.74 -30.22
C ALA A 275 -10.16 4.10 -30.43
N THR A 276 -10.17 4.62 -31.67
CA THR A 276 -10.83 5.89 -31.97
C THR A 276 -12.36 5.79 -31.88
N LYS A 277 -12.95 4.66 -32.29
CA LYS A 277 -14.39 4.38 -32.12
C LYS A 277 -14.82 4.39 -30.65
N ASN A 278 -14.05 3.76 -29.76
CA ASN A 278 -14.31 3.75 -28.32
C ASN A 278 -14.29 5.16 -27.71
N VAL A 279 -13.32 6.00 -28.08
CA VAL A 279 -13.22 7.38 -27.59
C VAL A 279 -14.43 8.22 -28.01
N LEU A 280 -14.96 7.98 -29.23
CA LEU A 280 -16.12 8.69 -29.76
C LEU A 280 -17.48 8.12 -29.31
N GLY A 281 -17.50 7.02 -28.55
CA GLY A 281 -18.73 6.35 -28.13
C GLY A 281 -19.53 5.74 -29.30
N LYS A 282 -18.91 5.57 -30.46
CA LYS A 282 -19.53 4.94 -31.65
C LYS A 282 -19.16 3.46 -31.63
N LYS A 283 -20.10 2.59 -31.25
CA LYS A 283 -19.97 1.13 -31.42
C LYS A 283 -20.01 0.77 -32.90
#